data_AF-A0A0C2IWI6-F1
#
_entry.id   AF-A0A0C2IWI6-F1
#
_cell.length_a   1.000
_cell.length_b   1.000
_cell.length_c   1.000
_cell.angle_alpha   90.00
_cell.angle_beta   90.00
_cell.angle_gamma   90.00
#
_symmetry.space_group_name_H-M   'P 1'
#
loop_
_entity.id
_entity.type
_entity.pdbx_description
1 polymer ?
#
loop_
_entity_poly.entity_id
_entity_poly.type
_entity_poly.pdbx_seq_one_letter_code
_entity_poly.pdbx_strand_id
1 'polypeptide(L)'
;MPRPAHSASPRIVRRLAAAAGTPASTRPLISRCACRQHRHVPLVLLSIASRRFVSSTSPAPIRPTAARFAQPPQAAAPFLSAYTPQSAVEPAGMTESEYHALADEYLDRLLVRLEDMQDAREDVDVEYASGVLTLSFSPSEPGARPRTYVINKQPPNKQIWLSSPISGPKRYDWVLDAGTSGDSTRGQWIYLKDGSALNDLLRDEIDLDLDAEWEEA
;
A
#
# COMPACT_ATOMS: atom_id res chain seq x y z
N MET A 1 8.12 -66.57 -36.83
CA MET A 1 6.66 -66.71 -37.05
C MET A 1 5.99 -65.37 -36.82
N PRO A 2 4.85 -65.10 -37.50
CA PRO A 2 4.62 -63.81 -38.13
C PRO A 2 3.39 -63.03 -37.61
N ARG A 3 3.42 -61.74 -37.98
CA ARG A 3 2.34 -60.88 -38.49
C ARG A 3 1.50 -59.98 -37.56
N PRO A 4 1.12 -58.79 -38.10
CA PRO A 4 0.51 -57.66 -37.41
C PRO A 4 -1.03 -57.68 -37.53
N ALA A 5 -1.71 -56.75 -36.85
CA ALA A 5 -3.09 -56.41 -37.17
C ALA A 5 -3.33 -54.90 -37.11
N HIS A 6 -3.83 -54.40 -38.25
CA HIS A 6 -4.44 -53.10 -38.49
C HIS A 6 -5.77 -52.94 -37.74
N SER A 7 -6.22 -51.69 -37.59
CA SER A 7 -7.63 -51.21 -37.67
C SER A 7 -7.84 -50.10 -36.63
N ALA A 8 -8.55 -48.99 -36.81
CA ALA A 8 -9.10 -48.24 -37.93
C ALA A 8 -9.58 -46.91 -37.30
N SER A 9 -9.43 -45.78 -38.00
CA SER A 9 -10.14 -44.55 -37.62
C SER A 9 -11.63 -44.68 -37.94
N PRO A 10 -12.47 -43.85 -37.31
CA PRO A 10 -13.38 -43.07 -38.15
C PRO A 10 -13.25 -41.56 -37.87
N ARG A 11 -13.16 -40.85 -38.99
CA ARG A 11 -13.33 -39.40 -39.13
C ARG A 11 -14.77 -39.04 -38.74
N ILE A 12 -14.93 -38.10 -37.82
CA ILE A 12 -16.18 -37.33 -37.72
C ILE A 12 -15.98 -36.03 -38.49
N VAL A 13 -16.64 -35.97 -39.64
CA VAL A 13 -16.87 -34.79 -40.45
C VAL A 13 -18.37 -34.50 -40.35
N ARG A 14 -18.74 -33.27 -40.01
CA ARG A 14 -19.99 -32.54 -40.32
C ARG A 14 -20.20 -31.48 -39.22
N ARG A 15 -20.56 -30.23 -39.49
CA ARG A 15 -21.10 -29.61 -40.70
C ARG A 15 -20.94 -28.09 -40.51
N LEU A 16 -20.41 -27.40 -41.52
CA LEU A 16 -20.64 -25.97 -41.70
C LEU A 16 -22.13 -25.76 -42.01
N ALA A 17 -22.75 -24.81 -41.33
CA ALA A 17 -23.95 -24.13 -41.81
C ALA A 17 -23.70 -22.62 -41.66
N ALA A 18 -23.64 -21.97 -42.81
CA ALA A 18 -23.55 -20.53 -42.98
C ALA A 18 -24.95 -19.93 -43.22
N ALA A 19 -24.97 -18.60 -43.24
CA ALA A 19 -26.03 -17.69 -43.70
C ALA A 19 -27.15 -17.42 -42.68
N ALA A 20 -27.70 -16.21 -42.55
CA ALA A 20 -27.45 -14.88 -43.10
C ALA A 20 -28.45 -13.93 -42.41
N GLY A 21 -28.22 -12.62 -42.48
CA GLY A 21 -29.33 -11.66 -42.50
C GLY A 21 -29.41 -10.66 -41.35
N THR A 22 -28.72 -9.53 -41.52
CA THR A 22 -29.20 -8.21 -41.09
C THR A 22 -30.55 -7.90 -41.75
N PRO A 23 -31.45 -7.14 -41.10
CA PRO A 23 -31.47 -5.71 -41.38
C PRO A 23 -31.71 -4.79 -40.18
N ALA A 24 -31.26 -3.55 -40.37
CA ALA A 24 -31.53 -2.36 -39.59
C ALA A 24 -33.02 -2.05 -39.41
N SER A 25 -33.37 -1.31 -38.35
CA SER A 25 -34.56 -0.43 -38.20
C SER A 25 -34.77 -0.17 -36.69
N THR A 26 -35.08 0.99 -36.12
CA THR A 26 -35.26 2.37 -36.57
C THR A 26 -35.29 3.20 -35.27
N ARG A 27 -34.59 4.33 -35.23
CA ARG A 27 -34.77 5.34 -34.19
C ARG A 27 -36.16 5.97 -34.30
N PRO A 28 -36.78 6.37 -33.19
CA PRO A 28 -37.46 7.65 -33.17
C PRO A 28 -36.73 8.63 -32.24
N LEU A 29 -36.37 9.76 -32.84
CA LEU A 29 -36.16 11.03 -32.15
C LEU A 29 -37.48 11.42 -31.48
N ILE A 30 -37.47 11.61 -30.16
CA ILE A 30 -38.42 12.49 -29.50
C ILE A 30 -37.63 13.70 -29.02
N SER A 31 -37.58 14.67 -29.92
CA SER A 31 -37.41 16.08 -29.60
C SER A 31 -38.67 16.53 -28.86
N ARG A 32 -38.53 16.98 -27.62
CA ARG A 32 -39.50 17.87 -26.99
C ARG A 32 -38.80 19.09 -26.44
N CYS A 33 -39.27 20.20 -26.99
CA CYS A 33 -39.06 21.60 -26.69
C CYS A 33 -38.70 21.98 -25.25
N ALA A 34 -37.77 22.92 -25.20
CA ALA A 34 -37.57 23.98 -24.24
C ALA A 34 -38.74 24.32 -23.30
N CYS A 35 -38.43 24.43 -22.00
CA CYS A 35 -38.84 25.54 -21.15
C CYS A 35 -37.81 25.73 -20.03
N ARG A 36 -36.97 26.74 -20.23
CA ARG A 36 -36.17 27.47 -19.24
C ARG A 36 -36.96 27.71 -17.95
N GLN A 37 -36.51 27.16 -16.82
CA GLN A 37 -36.87 27.66 -15.49
C GLN A 37 -35.62 27.72 -14.63
N HIS A 38 -35.01 28.90 -14.60
CA HIS A 38 -34.19 29.35 -13.48
C HIS A 38 -35.03 29.22 -12.22
N ARG A 39 -34.70 28.26 -11.36
CA ARG A 39 -35.07 28.33 -9.95
C ARG A 39 -33.86 28.83 -9.19
N HIS A 40 -33.88 30.13 -8.94
CA HIS A 40 -33.13 30.76 -7.86
C HIS A 40 -33.48 30.04 -6.56
N VAL A 41 -32.49 29.38 -5.96
CA VAL A 41 -32.58 28.94 -4.57
C VAL A 41 -32.21 30.16 -3.71
N PRO A 42 -33.07 30.60 -2.78
CA PRO A 42 -32.79 31.79 -1.99
C PRO A 42 -31.69 31.52 -0.96
N LEU A 43 -30.80 32.51 -0.82
CA LEU A 43 -29.89 32.70 0.31
C LEU A 43 -30.70 32.71 1.61
N VAL A 44 -30.59 31.65 2.41
CA VAL A 44 -30.96 31.69 3.83
C VAL A 44 -29.73 32.11 4.62
N LEU A 45 -29.57 33.42 4.76
CA LEU A 45 -28.85 34.00 5.89
C LEU A 45 -29.75 33.89 7.10
N LEU A 46 -29.37 33.11 8.12
CA LEU A 46 -29.84 33.34 9.49
C LEU A 46 -28.93 32.70 10.53
N SER A 47 -28.35 33.62 11.30
CA SER A 47 -28.12 33.57 12.74
C SER A 47 -26.90 32.83 13.30
N ILE A 48 -25.98 33.69 13.74
CA ILE A 48 -24.83 33.44 14.59
C ILE A 48 -25.32 32.93 15.95
N ALA A 49 -24.97 31.70 16.32
CA ALA A 49 -25.06 31.24 17.71
C ALA A 49 -23.65 31.14 18.29
N SER A 50 -23.13 32.29 18.73
CA SER A 50 -21.98 32.37 19.62
C SER A 50 -22.30 31.65 20.92
N ARG A 51 -21.74 30.45 21.14
CA ARG A 51 -21.66 29.88 22.50
C ARG A 51 -20.44 30.47 23.20
N ARG A 52 -20.61 31.67 23.74
CA ARG A 52 -19.76 32.20 24.81
C ARG A 52 -20.17 31.47 26.09
N PHE A 53 -19.34 30.57 26.61
CA PHE A 53 -19.51 30.10 27.97
C PHE A 53 -18.90 31.16 28.89
N VAL A 54 -19.77 31.79 29.67
CA VAL A 54 -19.45 32.87 30.60
C VAL A 54 -18.80 32.27 31.84
N SER A 55 -17.65 32.83 32.20
CA SER A 55 -16.95 32.61 33.46
C SER A 55 -17.88 32.92 34.65
N SER A 56 -18.05 31.97 35.56
CA SER A 56 -18.60 32.24 36.90
C SER A 56 -17.43 32.38 37.87
N THR A 57 -17.22 33.62 38.33
CA THR A 57 -16.36 33.95 39.45
C THR A 57 -17.18 33.85 40.74
N SER A 58 -16.68 33.11 41.71
CA SER A 58 -17.05 33.29 43.11
C SER A 58 -15.81 33.09 43.98
N PRO A 59 -15.30 34.14 44.64
CA PRO A 59 -14.24 33.99 45.62
C PRO A 59 -14.87 33.79 47.02
N ALA A 60 -14.58 32.66 47.65
CA ALA A 60 -14.75 32.49 49.09
C ALA A 60 -13.38 32.68 49.77
N PRO A 61 -13.25 33.53 50.81
CA PRO A 61 -11.99 33.74 51.50
C PRO A 61 -11.98 33.01 52.85
N ILE A 62 -11.09 32.02 53.06
CA ILE A 62 -10.76 31.54 54.43
C ILE A 62 -9.28 31.14 54.54
N ARG A 63 -8.55 32.03 55.24
CA ARG A 63 -7.43 31.89 56.19
C ARG A 63 -6.23 30.94 55.94
N PRO A 64 -4.99 31.43 56.17
CA PRO A 64 -3.79 30.59 56.22
C PRO A 64 -3.67 29.95 57.61
N THR A 65 -3.62 28.63 57.68
CA THR A 65 -3.13 27.92 58.87
C THR A 65 -1.85 27.22 58.46
N ALA A 66 -0.74 27.62 59.08
CA ALA A 66 0.57 27.04 58.89
C ALA A 66 0.57 25.59 59.38
N ALA A 67 0.35 24.64 58.47
CA ALA A 67 0.66 23.24 58.69
C ALA A 67 2.06 22.98 58.12
N ARG A 68 3.02 22.76 59.03
CA ARG A 68 4.32 22.17 58.73
C ARG A 68 4.11 20.91 57.89
N PHE A 69 4.44 20.97 56.61
CA PHE A 69 4.62 19.77 55.81
C PHE A 69 5.90 19.08 56.30
N ALA A 70 5.72 18.04 57.11
CA ALA A 70 6.74 17.04 57.30
C ALA A 70 7.03 16.40 55.93
N GLN A 71 8.29 16.44 55.49
CA GLN A 71 8.74 15.73 54.30
C GLN A 71 8.44 14.23 54.48
N PRO A 72 7.82 13.54 53.50
CA PRO A 72 7.83 12.09 53.50
C PRO A 72 9.27 11.60 53.30
N PRO A 73 9.67 10.48 53.93
CA PRO A 73 10.99 9.90 53.73
C PRO A 73 11.15 9.54 52.25
N GLN A 74 12.29 9.94 51.67
CA GLN A 74 12.69 9.53 50.32
C GLN A 74 12.87 8.02 50.31
N ALA A 75 11.80 7.29 49.98
CA ALA A 75 11.91 5.94 49.48
C ALA A 75 12.58 6.05 48.10
N ALA A 76 13.87 5.77 48.07
CA ALA A 76 14.64 5.63 46.85
C ALA A 76 13.89 4.68 45.92
N ALA A 77 13.30 5.22 44.86
CA ALA A 77 12.81 4.39 43.77
C ALA A 77 14.01 3.56 43.29
N PRO A 78 13.92 2.21 43.27
CA PRO A 78 14.97 1.43 42.66
C PRO A 78 14.95 1.80 41.18
N PHE A 79 16.00 2.54 40.82
CA PHE A 79 16.72 2.49 39.57
C PHE A 79 15.87 2.02 38.40
N LEU A 80 15.48 3.00 37.55
CA LEU A 80 15.04 2.79 36.18
C LEU A 80 15.97 1.75 35.53
N SER A 81 15.54 0.49 35.60
CA SER A 81 16.26 -0.66 35.13
C SER A 81 16.23 -0.59 33.61
N ALA A 82 17.30 -0.02 33.05
CA ALA A 82 17.78 -0.20 31.69
C ALA A 82 16.66 -0.48 30.67
N TYR A 83 15.93 0.55 30.25
CA TYR A 83 15.47 0.58 28.87
C TYR A 83 16.70 0.85 28.02
N THR A 84 17.45 -0.20 27.71
CA THR A 84 18.38 -0.17 26.60
C THR A 84 17.49 -0.05 25.37
N PRO A 85 17.47 1.08 24.63
CA PRO A 85 16.84 1.05 23.32
C PRO A 85 17.56 -0.07 22.55
N GLN A 86 16.81 -1.09 22.14
CA GLN A 86 17.27 -2.02 21.10
C GLN A 86 17.82 -1.13 19.99
N SER A 87 19.08 -1.35 19.59
CA SER A 87 19.84 -0.52 18.65
C SER A 87 18.91 0.23 17.71
N ALA A 88 18.75 1.53 17.94
CA ALA A 88 17.88 2.35 17.12
C ALA A 88 18.39 2.22 15.69
N VAL A 89 17.61 1.54 14.85
CA VAL A 89 17.92 1.42 13.44
C VAL A 89 17.73 2.81 12.87
N GLU A 90 18.82 3.50 12.57
CA GLU A 90 18.78 4.85 12.05
C GLU A 90 18.76 4.81 10.52
N PRO A 91 17.97 5.67 9.86
CA PRO A 91 17.98 5.78 8.41
C PRO A 91 19.34 6.29 7.92
N ALA A 92 19.80 5.76 6.79
CA ALA A 92 21.02 6.19 6.15
C ALA A 92 20.89 7.65 5.67
N GLY A 93 21.85 8.50 6.03
CA GLY A 93 21.95 9.85 5.51
C GLY A 93 22.44 9.86 4.05
N MET A 94 21.56 9.58 3.09
CA MET A 94 21.89 9.57 1.65
C MET A 94 21.48 10.86 0.94
N THR A 95 22.11 11.16 -0.19
CA THR A 95 21.72 12.24 -1.12
C THR A 95 20.45 11.87 -1.89
N GLU A 96 19.79 12.86 -2.51
CA GLU A 96 18.62 12.61 -3.37
C GLU A 96 18.98 11.71 -4.56
N SER A 97 20.13 11.95 -5.20
CA SER A 97 20.59 11.13 -6.33
C SER A 97 20.84 9.67 -5.95
N GLU A 98 21.43 9.41 -4.79
CA GLU A 98 21.65 8.06 -4.27
C GLU A 98 20.31 7.37 -3.95
N TYR A 99 19.39 8.09 -3.32
CA TYR A 99 18.02 7.59 -3.09
C TYR A 99 17.35 7.19 -4.40
N HIS A 100 17.45 8.03 -5.44
CA HIS A 100 16.87 7.72 -6.74
C HIS A 100 17.45 6.43 -7.31
N ALA A 101 18.77 6.31 -7.36
CA ALA A 101 19.45 5.11 -7.86
C ALA A 101 19.01 3.85 -7.11
N LEU A 102 19.05 3.86 -5.77
CA LEU A 102 18.68 2.71 -4.94
C LEU A 102 17.20 2.33 -5.06
N ALA A 103 16.32 3.33 -5.06
CA ALA A 103 14.88 3.10 -5.16
C ALA A 103 14.45 2.66 -6.55
N ASP A 104 15.08 3.19 -7.61
CA ASP A 104 14.84 2.75 -8.99
C ASP A 104 15.34 1.31 -9.18
N GLU A 105 16.58 1.00 -8.78
CA GLU A 105 17.11 -0.36 -8.85
C GLU A 105 16.22 -1.37 -8.11
N TYR A 106 15.77 -1.02 -6.90
CA TYR A 106 14.87 -1.86 -6.12
C TYR A 106 13.53 -2.10 -6.83
N LEU A 107 12.88 -1.04 -7.30
CA LEU A 107 11.57 -1.15 -7.95
C LEU A 107 11.65 -1.84 -9.32
N ASP A 108 12.73 -1.65 -10.06
CA ASP A 108 12.96 -2.34 -11.33
C ASP A 108 13.13 -3.85 -11.11
N ARG A 109 13.91 -4.27 -10.09
CA ARG A 109 14.02 -5.69 -9.72
C ARG A 109 12.68 -6.27 -9.28
N LEU A 110 11.92 -5.51 -8.49
CA LEU A 110 10.58 -5.92 -8.06
C LEU A 110 9.62 -6.04 -9.24
N LEU A 111 9.66 -5.10 -10.18
CA LEU A 111 8.83 -5.10 -11.37
C LEU A 111 9.05 -6.37 -12.20
N VAL A 112 10.30 -6.73 -12.48
CA VAL A 112 10.61 -7.96 -13.24
C VAL A 112 9.99 -9.20 -12.59
N ARG A 113 10.13 -9.35 -11.26
CA ARG A 113 9.54 -10.49 -10.54
C ARG A 113 8.01 -10.48 -10.54
N LEU A 114 7.40 -9.30 -10.52
CA LEU A 114 5.95 -9.17 -10.58
C LEU A 114 5.41 -9.43 -11.98
N GLU A 115 6.13 -9.04 -13.03
CA GLU A 115 5.82 -9.37 -14.43
C GLU A 115 5.90 -10.90 -14.66
N ASP A 116 6.94 -11.57 -14.14
CA ASP A 116 7.04 -13.03 -14.16
C ASP A 116 5.82 -13.70 -13.48
N MET A 117 5.37 -13.14 -12.35
CA MET A 117 4.19 -13.62 -11.63
C MET A 117 2.90 -13.39 -12.43
N GLN A 118 2.78 -12.25 -13.11
CA GLN A 118 1.65 -11.94 -13.99
C GLN A 118 1.58 -12.89 -15.19
N ASP A 119 2.72 -13.24 -15.80
CA ASP A 119 2.76 -14.22 -16.90
C ASP A 119 2.35 -15.62 -16.44
N ALA A 120 2.64 -15.98 -15.17
CA ALA A 120 2.25 -17.24 -14.58
C ALA A 120 0.79 -17.29 -14.12
N ARG A 121 0.15 -16.13 -13.86
CA ARG A 121 -1.15 -16.03 -13.20
C ARG A 121 -2.05 -14.99 -13.88
N GLU A 122 -3.19 -15.45 -14.40
CA GLU A 122 -4.18 -14.57 -15.04
C GLU A 122 -4.93 -13.64 -14.06
N ASP A 123 -4.85 -13.91 -12.75
CA ASP A 123 -5.49 -13.10 -11.72
C ASP A 123 -4.64 -11.91 -11.25
N VAL A 124 -3.45 -11.72 -11.80
CA VAL A 124 -2.48 -10.68 -11.41
C VAL A 124 -2.35 -9.63 -12.51
N ASP A 125 -2.34 -8.35 -12.13
CA ASP A 125 -2.11 -7.21 -13.02
C ASP A 125 -1.13 -6.23 -12.36
N VAL A 126 -0.08 -5.86 -13.10
CA VAL A 126 1.02 -5.01 -12.63
C VAL A 126 1.11 -3.77 -13.51
N GLU A 127 1.10 -2.59 -12.90
CA GLU A 127 1.29 -1.30 -13.57
C GLU A 127 2.38 -0.49 -12.87
N TYR A 128 3.40 -0.06 -13.60
CA TYR A 128 4.44 0.84 -13.09
C TYR A 128 4.48 2.15 -13.88
N ALA A 129 4.20 3.27 -13.21
CA ALA A 129 4.18 4.59 -13.82
C ALA A 129 4.64 5.67 -12.84
N SER A 130 5.56 6.53 -13.29
CA SER A 130 6.00 7.72 -12.54
C SER A 130 6.45 7.45 -11.10
N GLY A 131 7.13 6.32 -10.85
CA GLY A 131 7.59 5.91 -9.51
C GLY A 131 6.50 5.34 -8.61
N VAL A 132 5.32 5.02 -9.17
CA VAL A 132 4.24 4.31 -8.50
C VAL A 132 4.07 2.94 -9.16
N LEU A 133 4.26 1.89 -8.38
CA LEU A 133 3.97 0.51 -8.75
C LEU A 133 2.63 0.11 -8.13
N THR A 134 1.71 -0.34 -8.97
CA THR A 134 0.39 -0.85 -8.58
C THR A 134 0.32 -2.33 -8.93
N LEU A 135 0.00 -3.16 -7.95
CA LEU A 135 -0.21 -4.59 -8.11
C LEU A 135 -1.64 -4.93 -7.70
N SER A 136 -2.42 -5.44 -8.64
CA SER A 136 -3.82 -5.79 -8.44
C SER A 136 -4.05 -7.29 -8.58
N PHE A 137 -4.72 -7.87 -7.59
CA PHE A 137 -5.19 -9.25 -7.63
C PHE A 137 -6.69 -9.27 -7.85
N SER A 138 -7.09 -9.83 -8.98
CA SER A 138 -8.48 -10.10 -9.31
C SER A 138 -9.01 -11.22 -8.40
N PRO A 139 -10.25 -11.08 -7.88
CA PRO A 139 -10.85 -12.14 -7.07
C PRO A 139 -11.13 -13.37 -7.94
N SER A 140 -10.52 -14.51 -7.62
CA SER A 140 -10.79 -15.80 -8.27
C SER A 140 -12.14 -16.38 -7.86
N GLU A 141 -12.59 -16.08 -6.64
CA GLU A 141 -13.84 -16.61 -6.07
C GLU A 141 -14.97 -15.57 -6.05
N PRO A 142 -16.22 -15.97 -6.36
CA PRO A 142 -17.37 -15.08 -6.26
C PRO A 142 -17.56 -14.55 -4.83
N GLY A 143 -17.49 -13.22 -4.68
CA GLY A 143 -17.68 -12.53 -3.39
C GLY A 143 -16.38 -12.20 -2.64
N ALA A 144 -15.21 -12.62 -3.15
CA ALA A 144 -13.93 -12.13 -2.66
C ALA A 144 -13.71 -10.66 -3.08
N ARG A 145 -12.98 -9.90 -2.26
CA ARG A 145 -12.60 -8.51 -2.57
C ARG A 145 -11.31 -8.49 -3.38
N PRO A 146 -11.18 -7.59 -4.35
CA PRO A 146 -9.90 -7.34 -5.01
C PRO A 146 -8.89 -6.85 -3.98
N ARG A 147 -7.63 -7.27 -4.15
CA ARG A 147 -6.51 -6.82 -3.31
C ARG A 147 -5.61 -5.97 -4.18
N THR A 148 -5.42 -4.71 -3.81
CA THR A 148 -4.56 -3.78 -4.54
C THR A 148 -3.47 -3.27 -3.63
N TYR A 149 -2.23 -3.49 -4.05
CA TYR A 149 -1.03 -3.00 -3.42
C TYR A 149 -0.53 -1.79 -4.19
N VAL A 150 -0.09 -0.76 -3.48
CA VAL A 150 0.51 0.43 -4.08
C VAL A 150 1.84 0.70 -3.41
N ILE A 151 2.91 0.69 -4.20
CA ILE A 151 4.28 0.98 -3.77
C ILE A 151 4.71 2.25 -4.47
N ASN A 152 5.08 3.29 -3.72
CA ASN A 152 5.33 4.62 -4.26
C ASN A 152 6.65 5.19 -3.76
N LYS A 153 7.45 5.74 -4.68
CA LYS A 153 8.61 6.55 -4.35
C LYS A 153 8.19 7.86 -3.69
N GLN A 154 8.86 8.24 -2.62
CA GLN A 154 8.71 9.54 -1.98
C GLN A 154 10.06 10.27 -1.91
N PRO A 155 10.51 10.88 -3.03
CA PRO A 155 11.80 11.57 -3.09
C PRO A 155 12.03 12.64 -2.02
N PRO A 156 11.05 13.50 -1.66
CA PRO A 156 11.27 14.52 -0.64
C PRO A 156 11.65 13.95 0.73
N ASN A 157 11.16 12.75 1.05
CA ASN A 157 11.45 12.05 2.30
C ASN A 157 12.53 10.99 2.15
N LYS A 158 12.94 10.67 0.91
CA LYS A 158 13.85 9.56 0.57
C LYS A 158 13.35 8.21 1.08
N GLN A 159 12.04 7.99 0.93
CA GLN A 159 11.33 6.82 1.44
C GLN A 159 10.60 6.09 0.33
N ILE A 160 10.32 4.80 0.54
CA ILE A 160 9.32 4.06 -0.23
C ILE A 160 8.08 3.89 0.64
N TRP A 161 6.92 4.24 0.11
CA TRP A 161 5.64 4.04 0.80
C TRP A 161 4.92 2.85 0.22
N LEU A 162 4.31 2.04 1.08
CA LEU A 162 3.52 0.88 0.72
C LEU A 162 2.11 1.05 1.28
N SER A 163 1.10 0.76 0.46
CA SER A 163 -0.27 0.54 0.89
C SER A 163 -0.62 -0.91 0.61
N SER A 164 -0.65 -1.73 1.66
CA SER A 164 -1.13 -3.12 1.57
C SER A 164 -2.61 -3.21 2.02
N PRO A 165 -3.43 -4.02 1.34
CA PRO A 165 -4.79 -4.33 1.79
C PRO A 165 -4.82 -5.22 3.05
N ILE A 166 -3.68 -5.80 3.46
CA ILE A 166 -3.54 -6.71 4.61
C ILE A 166 -2.95 -5.95 5.80
N SER A 167 -1.76 -5.37 5.64
CA SER A 167 -1.02 -4.70 6.73
C SER A 167 -1.22 -3.19 6.79
N GLY A 168 -1.88 -2.59 5.79
CA GLY A 168 -2.16 -1.16 5.73
C GLY A 168 -0.96 -0.33 5.24
N PRO A 169 -0.92 0.98 5.58
CA PRO A 169 0.12 1.88 5.11
C PRO A 169 1.42 1.73 5.91
N LYS A 170 2.55 1.58 5.20
CA LYS A 170 3.90 1.51 5.77
C LYS A 170 4.85 2.44 5.02
N ARG A 171 5.92 2.86 5.69
CA ARG A 171 6.94 3.77 5.16
C ARG A 171 8.30 3.16 5.44
N TYR A 172 9.10 2.98 4.40
CA TYR A 172 10.39 2.33 4.50
C TYR A 172 11.49 3.34 4.25
N ASP A 173 12.50 3.28 5.11
CA ASP A 173 13.71 4.06 5.03
C ASP A 173 14.87 3.12 4.66
N TRP A 174 15.84 3.63 3.90
CA TRP A 174 17.03 2.87 3.59
C TRP A 174 17.92 2.79 4.82
N VAL A 175 18.31 1.57 5.21
CA VAL A 175 19.17 1.30 6.35
C VAL A 175 20.36 0.50 5.87
N LEU A 176 21.57 0.94 6.23
CA LEU A 176 22.81 0.23 5.91
C LEU A 176 22.97 -0.98 6.83
N ASP A 177 23.48 -2.08 6.27
CA ASP A 177 23.79 -3.26 7.06
C ASP A 177 24.92 -2.97 8.05
N ALA A 178 24.74 -3.39 9.31
CA ALA A 178 25.64 -3.08 10.43
C ALA A 178 27.08 -3.60 10.28
N GLY A 179 27.37 -4.39 9.24
CA GLY A 179 28.72 -4.89 8.92
C GLY A 179 29.45 -4.14 7.80
N THR A 180 28.77 -3.21 7.13
CA THR A 180 29.27 -2.61 5.88
C THR A 180 29.60 -1.12 6.09
N SER A 181 30.39 -0.83 7.11
CA SER A 181 30.92 0.51 7.37
C SER A 181 31.94 0.90 6.29
N GLY A 182 31.47 1.26 5.10
CA GLY A 182 32.33 1.68 3.99
C GLY A 182 31.71 1.54 2.60
N ASP A 183 30.65 0.74 2.44
CA ASP A 183 29.95 0.56 1.17
C ASP A 183 28.47 0.93 1.33
N SER A 184 28.15 2.18 0.96
CA SER A 184 26.78 2.74 1.03
C SER A 184 25.78 2.01 0.11
N THR A 185 26.25 1.07 -0.69
CA THR A 185 25.46 0.33 -1.68
C THR A 185 24.71 -0.85 -1.07
N ARG A 186 25.13 -1.35 0.11
CA ARG A 186 24.52 -2.52 0.77
C ARG A 186 23.64 -2.10 1.95
N GLY A 187 22.35 -2.29 1.78
CA GLY A 187 21.34 -1.99 2.79
C GLY A 187 19.99 -2.56 2.40
N GLN A 188 19.00 -2.27 3.23
CA GLN A 188 17.63 -2.75 3.05
C GLN A 188 16.63 -1.63 3.34
N TRP A 189 15.44 -1.75 2.73
CA TRP A 189 14.30 -0.88 3.01
C TRP A 189 13.59 -1.38 4.27
N ILE A 190 13.75 -0.67 5.38
CA ILE A 190 13.27 -1.07 6.71
C ILE A 190 12.18 -0.11 7.20
N TYR A 191 11.10 -0.66 7.76
CA TYR A 191 10.10 0.13 8.47
C TYR A 191 10.54 0.37 9.91
N LEU A 192 11.00 1.60 10.20
CA LEU A 192 11.61 1.94 11.49
C LEU A 192 10.70 1.77 12.72
N LYS A 193 9.38 1.61 12.53
CA LYS A 193 8.44 1.45 13.64
C LYS A 193 8.43 0.03 14.22
N ASP A 194 8.56 -0.99 13.37
CA ASP A 194 8.52 -2.40 13.77
C ASP A 194 9.79 -3.18 13.39
N GLY A 195 10.70 -2.56 12.63
CA GLY A 195 11.95 -3.16 12.18
C GLY A 195 11.79 -4.13 11.01
N SER A 196 10.59 -4.25 10.41
CA SER A 196 10.35 -5.18 9.31
C SER A 196 10.96 -4.68 8.00
N ALA A 197 11.55 -5.58 7.22
CA ALA A 197 12.04 -5.27 5.88
C ALA A 197 10.89 -5.33 4.86
N LEU A 198 10.97 -4.50 3.81
CA LEU A 198 10.02 -4.53 2.71
C LEU A 198 10.04 -5.89 1.98
N ASN A 199 11.23 -6.48 1.79
CA ASN A 199 11.38 -7.81 1.19
C ASN A 199 10.62 -8.88 1.97
N ASP A 200 10.78 -8.90 3.29
CA ASP A 200 10.12 -9.88 4.15
C ASP A 200 8.60 -9.74 4.07
N LEU A 201 8.10 -8.50 4.07
CA LEU A 201 6.67 -8.26 3.94
C LEU A 201 6.12 -8.75 2.59
N LEU A 202 6.83 -8.49 1.49
CA LEU A 202 6.41 -8.96 0.16
C LEU A 202 6.48 -10.50 0.07
N ARG A 203 7.50 -11.11 0.65
CA ARG A 203 7.62 -12.56 0.77
C ARG A 203 6.43 -13.16 1.54
N ASP A 204 6.07 -12.58 2.68
CA ASP A 204 4.99 -13.10 3.53
C ASP A 204 3.59 -12.86 2.94
N GLU A 205 3.34 -11.70 2.31
CA GLU A 205 2.00 -11.32 1.86
C GLU A 205 1.67 -11.80 0.43
N ILE A 206 2.66 -11.86 -0.46
CA ILE A 206 2.47 -12.20 -1.89
C ILE A 206 3.38 -13.32 -2.39
N ASP A 207 4.14 -13.99 -1.52
CA ASP A 207 5.05 -15.08 -1.86
C ASP A 207 6.12 -14.68 -2.89
N LEU A 208 6.60 -13.44 -2.80
CA LEU A 208 7.58 -12.89 -3.74
C LEU A 208 8.97 -12.80 -3.10
N ASP A 209 9.92 -13.56 -3.64
CA ASP A 209 11.32 -13.57 -3.22
C ASP A 209 12.19 -12.69 -4.15
N LEU A 210 12.70 -11.59 -3.60
CA LEU A 210 13.62 -10.67 -4.30
C LEU A 210 15.09 -11.07 -4.18
N ASP A 211 15.41 -11.94 -3.22
CA ASP A 211 16.78 -12.36 -2.91
C ASP A 211 17.13 -13.71 -3.55
N ALA A 212 16.16 -14.32 -4.25
CA ALA A 212 16.39 -15.47 -5.10
C ALA A 212 17.33 -15.08 -6.26
N GLU A 213 18.64 -15.20 -6.02
CA GLU A 213 19.66 -15.19 -7.05
C GLU A 213 19.36 -16.34 -8.01
N TRP A 214 19.39 -16.04 -9.30
CA TRP A 214 19.28 -17.06 -10.33
C TRP A 214 20.52 -17.95 -10.21
N GLU A 215 20.42 -19.13 -9.60
CA GLU A 215 21.40 -20.18 -9.85
C GLU A 215 21.30 -20.51 -11.34
N GLU A 216 22.27 -20.06 -12.14
CA GLU A 216 22.45 -20.55 -13.51
C GLU A 216 22.61 -22.08 -13.46
N ALA A 217 21.61 -22.78 -14.00
CA ALA A 217 21.61 -24.23 -14.20
C ALA A 217 22.02 -24.60 -15.63
#